data_AF-A0A7W0WYC8-F1
#
_entry.id   AF-A0A7W0WYC8-F1
#
_cell.length_a   1.000
_cell.length_b   1.000
_cell.length_c   1.000
_cell.angle_alpha   90.00
_cell.angle_beta   90.00
_cell.angle_gamma   90.00
#
_symmetry.space_group_name_H-M   'P 1'
#
loop_
_entity.id
_entity.type
_entity.pdbx_description
1 polymer ?
#
loop_
_entity_poly.entity_id
_entity_poly.type
_entity_poly.pdbx_seq_one_letter_code
_entity_poly.pdbx_strand_id
1 'polypeptide(L)'
;MWKVDDRRDVPKAPSKRPYYRASYYVESFHKLVRRGLRLERDRRALGINALDEVPDSTWFTNRRGLTPDDVRRGPLPDTPERHFPWTIKSGKSGGKELGFIAQDARGEKFVLKLDSIRNPEVETAADAIVARLLWAAGWNAASDHVVYFRLADLVAAPDAKIDAAGRERTLDQAYLDEHFGTYPKDNEGRVRGIVSMYIKGVPVGGAPRTGVRGDDPNDRIPHERRRDLRGLAVLFAWLSHADFKEDNTVDAWQEDLSNPQIHYLVHYLIDFGWALGAAASATDDLSIDYRYGLDFAETFYSLATLGIRREIWEDRPRPKLRGVGVFSADDYHPDAWKPTMPSMFAILQADRFDKLWASKILMKLTREQIAAAVDAGRLTDPASARFLVETLIARQRITAR
;
A
#
# COMPACT_ATOMS: atom_id res chain seq x y z
N MET A 1 -24.00 7.63 15.69
CA MET A 1 -23.09 6.57 16.17
C MET A 1 -21.70 6.86 15.59
N TRP A 2 -20.70 7.03 16.44
CA TRP A 2 -19.31 7.36 16.02
C TRP A 2 -18.39 6.13 15.96
N LYS A 3 -18.88 4.95 16.37
CA LYS A 3 -18.18 3.67 16.30
C LYS A 3 -19.18 2.56 15.94
N VAL A 4 -18.88 1.71 14.97
CA VAL A 4 -19.69 0.54 14.63
C VAL A 4 -19.45 -0.60 15.63
N ASP A 5 -20.46 -1.47 15.76
CA ASP A 5 -20.38 -2.71 16.54
C ASP A 5 -19.85 -3.85 15.66
N ASP A 6 -18.55 -3.81 15.38
CA ASP A 6 -17.80 -4.76 14.55
C ASP A 6 -16.65 -5.46 15.31
N ARG A 7 -16.73 -5.47 16.64
CA ARG A 7 -15.76 -6.07 17.56
C ARG A 7 -16.39 -7.16 18.43
N ARG A 8 -17.43 -7.83 17.93
CA ARG A 8 -18.00 -8.98 18.63
C ARG A 8 -17.04 -10.14 18.53
N ASP A 9 -17.00 -10.98 19.55
CA ASP A 9 -16.09 -12.10 19.60
C ASP A 9 -16.31 -13.06 18.41
N VAL A 10 -15.20 -13.38 17.76
CA VAL A 10 -15.05 -14.38 16.70
C VAL A 10 -14.19 -15.49 17.31
N PRO A 11 -14.78 -16.45 18.04
CA PRO A 11 -14.05 -17.36 18.92
C PRO A 11 -13.11 -18.33 18.19
N LYS A 12 -13.24 -18.44 16.88
CA LYS A 12 -12.36 -19.24 16.01
C LYS A 12 -11.81 -18.33 14.93
N ALA A 13 -10.48 -18.35 14.77
CA ALA A 13 -9.83 -17.64 13.67
C ALA A 13 -10.45 -18.07 12.33
N PRO A 14 -10.89 -17.10 11.50
CA PRO A 14 -11.36 -17.39 10.15
C PRO A 14 -10.34 -18.13 9.29
N SER A 15 -10.84 -18.80 8.26
CA SER A 15 -9.99 -19.61 7.37
C SER A 15 -9.05 -18.71 6.58
N LYS A 16 -7.78 -19.12 6.44
CA LYS A 16 -6.84 -18.36 5.60
C LYS A 16 -7.36 -18.29 4.16
N ARG A 17 -7.52 -17.08 3.62
CA ARG A 17 -7.90 -16.87 2.21
C ARG A 17 -6.65 -16.94 1.33
N PRO A 18 -6.50 -17.95 0.46
CA PRO A 18 -5.40 -17.99 -0.49
C PRO A 18 -5.60 -16.95 -1.59
N TYR A 19 -4.51 -16.31 -2.01
CA TYR A 19 -4.50 -15.43 -3.17
C TYR A 19 -3.96 -16.19 -4.38
N TYR A 20 -4.84 -16.54 -5.32
CA TYR A 20 -4.47 -17.20 -6.57
C TYR A 20 -4.35 -16.18 -7.69
N ARG A 21 -3.12 -15.74 -7.95
CA ARG A 21 -2.82 -14.66 -8.91
C ARG A 21 -3.39 -14.90 -10.31
N ALA A 22 -3.30 -16.12 -10.85
CA ALA A 22 -3.83 -16.45 -12.18
C ALA A 22 -5.37 -16.31 -12.23
N SER A 23 -6.07 -16.93 -11.27
CA SER A 23 -7.52 -16.83 -11.13
C SER A 23 -7.96 -15.39 -10.91
N TYR A 24 -7.19 -14.62 -10.13
CA TYR A 24 -7.43 -13.20 -9.88
C TYR A 24 -7.52 -12.38 -11.16
N TYR A 25 -6.54 -12.54 -12.06
CA TYR A 25 -6.51 -11.81 -13.32
C TYR A 25 -7.67 -12.22 -14.24
N VAL A 26 -7.92 -13.53 -14.37
CA VAL A 26 -9.00 -14.07 -15.22
C VAL A 26 -10.38 -13.63 -14.71
N GLU A 27 -10.63 -13.69 -13.40
CA GLU A 27 -11.90 -13.26 -12.83
C GLU A 27 -12.11 -11.75 -12.93
N SER A 28 -11.05 -10.96 -12.74
CA SER A 28 -11.14 -9.50 -12.89
C SER A 28 -11.55 -9.13 -14.31
N PHE A 29 -11.00 -9.83 -15.31
CA PHE A 29 -11.42 -9.72 -16.70
C PHE A 29 -12.91 -10.09 -16.88
N HIS A 30 -13.33 -11.29 -16.44
CA HIS A 30 -14.72 -11.72 -16.62
C HIS A 30 -15.72 -10.81 -15.93
N LYS A 31 -15.42 -10.33 -14.72
CA LYS A 31 -16.33 -9.43 -13.99
C LYS A 31 -16.43 -8.07 -14.68
N LEU A 32 -15.34 -7.54 -15.25
CA LEU A 32 -15.36 -6.27 -15.99
C LEU A 32 -16.28 -6.38 -17.21
N VAL A 33 -16.11 -7.42 -18.03
CA VAL A 33 -16.95 -7.66 -19.22
C VAL A 33 -18.42 -7.83 -18.82
N ARG A 34 -18.70 -8.69 -17.83
CA ARG A 34 -20.06 -8.89 -17.33
C ARG A 34 -20.69 -7.60 -16.84
N ARG A 35 -19.94 -6.76 -16.12
CA ARG A 35 -20.45 -5.48 -15.61
C ARG A 35 -20.71 -4.48 -16.72
N GLY A 36 -19.83 -4.36 -17.71
CA GLY A 36 -20.07 -3.49 -18.88
C GLY A 36 -21.34 -3.87 -19.66
N LEU A 37 -21.73 -5.15 -19.61
CA LEU A 37 -22.97 -5.65 -20.21
C LEU A 37 -24.19 -5.58 -19.27
N ARG A 38 -24.01 -5.29 -17.98
CA ARG A 38 -25.10 -5.20 -17.01
C ARG A 38 -25.59 -3.77 -16.88
N LEU A 39 -26.90 -3.59 -17.00
CA LEU A 39 -27.60 -2.37 -16.58
C LEU A 39 -27.79 -2.37 -15.05
N GLU A 40 -26.70 -2.39 -14.29
CA GLU A 40 -26.76 -2.22 -12.84
C GLU A 40 -26.84 -0.72 -12.50
N ARG A 41 -27.84 -0.33 -11.70
CA ARG A 41 -27.91 1.03 -11.17
C ARG A 41 -26.81 1.24 -10.13
N ASP A 42 -26.12 2.37 -10.21
CA ASP A 42 -25.17 2.78 -9.18
C ASP A 42 -25.83 2.79 -7.80
N ARG A 43 -25.20 2.09 -6.86
CA ARG A 43 -25.69 1.97 -5.48
C ARG A 43 -24.84 2.82 -4.57
N ARG A 44 -25.52 3.63 -3.74
CA ARG A 44 -24.90 4.40 -2.66
C ARG A 44 -24.13 3.49 -1.71
N ALA A 45 -23.01 4.02 -1.23
CA ALA A 45 -22.22 3.39 -0.19
C ALA A 45 -23.01 3.21 1.12
N LEU A 46 -22.57 2.22 1.88
CA LEU A 46 -22.96 1.89 3.23
C LEU A 46 -21.78 2.17 4.18
N GLY A 47 -21.95 1.86 5.47
CA GLY A 47 -20.90 2.13 6.47
C GLY A 47 -20.80 3.59 6.86
N ILE A 48 -21.90 4.33 6.71
CA ILE A 48 -22.03 5.75 7.03
C ILE A 48 -23.05 5.95 8.15
N ASN A 49 -22.86 7.00 8.95
CA ASN A 49 -23.86 7.45 9.91
C ASN A 49 -24.83 8.45 9.27
N ALA A 50 -25.76 9.00 10.07
CA ALA A 50 -26.77 9.97 9.62
C ALA A 50 -26.19 11.30 9.10
N LEU A 51 -24.89 11.55 9.28
CA LEU A 51 -24.18 12.74 8.80
C LEU A 51 -23.38 12.49 7.50
N ASP A 52 -23.57 11.34 6.85
CA ASP A 52 -22.77 10.87 5.70
C ASP A 52 -21.27 10.73 6.03
N GLU A 53 -20.95 10.44 7.30
CA GLU A 53 -19.58 10.21 7.80
C GLU A 53 -19.36 8.73 8.13
N VAL A 54 -18.13 8.24 7.95
CA VAL A 54 -17.71 6.89 8.35
C VAL A 54 -17.41 6.84 9.86
N PRO A 55 -18.12 6.01 10.65
CA PRO A 55 -17.79 5.76 12.05
C PRO A 55 -16.49 4.95 12.21
N ASP A 56 -15.89 4.98 13.40
CA ASP A 56 -14.77 4.12 13.76
C ASP A 56 -15.16 2.64 13.66
N SER A 57 -14.26 1.83 13.10
CA SER A 57 -14.46 0.42 12.77
C SER A 57 -13.13 -0.34 12.88
N THR A 58 -13.16 -1.65 12.60
CA THR A 58 -11.95 -2.47 12.43
C THR A 58 -11.18 -2.17 11.13
N TRP A 59 -11.71 -1.30 10.27
CA TRP A 59 -11.12 -0.89 8.99
C TRP A 59 -10.55 0.52 9.01
N PHE A 60 -11.22 1.41 9.75
CA PHE A 60 -11.01 2.85 9.73
C PHE A 60 -11.20 3.45 11.12
N THR A 61 -10.33 4.37 11.51
CA THR A 61 -10.43 5.15 12.75
C THR A 61 -10.35 6.64 12.40
N ASN A 62 -11.27 7.45 12.91
CA ASN A 62 -11.26 8.90 12.81
C ASN A 62 -10.15 9.49 13.69
N ARG A 63 -8.89 9.34 13.27
CA ARG A 63 -7.73 9.89 13.98
C ARG A 63 -7.78 11.42 13.94
N ARG A 64 -7.82 12.06 15.10
CA ARG A 64 -7.90 13.51 15.27
C ARG A 64 -6.79 13.99 16.19
N GLY A 65 -6.34 15.23 16.00
CA GLY A 65 -5.34 15.85 16.86
C GLY A 65 -3.94 15.25 16.76
N LEU A 66 -3.62 14.54 15.66
CA LEU A 66 -2.28 14.01 15.43
C LEU A 66 -1.29 15.17 15.28
N THR A 67 -0.21 15.12 16.06
CA THR A 67 0.94 16.00 15.87
C THR A 67 1.77 15.55 14.66
N PRO A 68 2.64 16.42 14.10
CA PRO A 68 3.63 15.98 13.10
C PRO A 68 4.47 14.80 13.60
N ASP A 69 4.83 14.77 14.88
CA ASP A 69 5.60 13.67 15.47
C ASP A 69 4.83 12.36 15.52
N ASP A 70 3.51 12.40 15.75
CA ASP A 70 2.66 11.20 15.64
C ASP A 70 2.69 10.63 14.22
N VAL A 71 2.61 11.50 13.20
CA VAL A 71 2.64 11.09 11.79
C VAL A 71 4.02 10.58 11.40
N ARG A 72 5.11 11.20 11.86
CA ARG A 72 6.48 10.71 11.64
C ARG A 72 6.68 9.32 12.22
N ARG A 73 6.15 9.06 13.43
CA ARG A 73 6.25 7.73 14.05
C ARG A 73 5.41 6.70 13.29
N GLY A 74 4.18 7.05 12.92
CA GLY A 74 3.25 6.13 12.29
C GLY A 74 2.63 5.13 13.28
N PRO A 75 2.15 3.97 12.82
CA PRO A 75 1.38 3.03 13.65
C PRO A 75 2.18 2.36 14.77
N LEU A 76 3.47 2.05 14.58
CA LEU A 76 4.35 1.52 15.63
C LEU A 76 5.67 2.33 15.67
N PRO A 77 6.14 2.75 16.86
CA PRO A 77 7.30 3.64 16.96
C PRO A 77 8.65 2.93 16.91
N ASP A 78 8.71 1.62 17.17
CA ASP A 78 9.96 0.89 17.35
C ASP A 78 10.36 0.13 16.08
N THR A 79 11.62 0.27 15.70
CA THR A 79 12.21 -0.26 14.46
C THR A 79 13.29 -1.30 14.79
N PRO A 80 13.44 -2.36 13.99
CA PRO A 80 14.49 -3.37 14.19
C PRO A 80 15.92 -2.84 13.99
N GLU A 81 16.12 -1.62 13.46
CA GLU A 81 17.45 -1.00 13.16
C GLU A 81 18.38 -0.86 14.38
N ARG A 82 17.86 -1.04 15.61
CA ARG A 82 18.67 -1.01 16.84
C ARG A 82 18.87 -2.39 17.48
N HIS A 83 18.32 -3.44 16.87
CA HIS A 83 18.15 -4.76 17.48
C HIS A 83 18.80 -5.85 16.62
N PHE A 84 20.09 -5.69 16.34
CA PHE A 84 20.90 -6.67 15.61
C PHE A 84 21.36 -7.83 16.52
N PRO A 85 21.69 -9.01 15.97
CA PRO A 85 21.66 -9.35 14.55
C PRO A 85 20.23 -9.60 14.04
N TRP A 86 20.04 -9.43 12.74
CA TRP A 86 18.82 -9.84 12.04
C TRP A 86 18.99 -11.24 11.48
N THR A 87 18.16 -12.15 11.94
CA THR A 87 18.14 -13.52 11.43
C THR A 87 17.23 -13.60 10.21
N ILE A 88 17.79 -13.86 9.02
CA ILE A 88 17.04 -14.08 7.78
C ILE A 88 16.51 -15.51 7.78
N LYS A 89 15.18 -15.65 7.82
CA LYS A 89 14.48 -16.95 7.94
C LYS A 89 14.14 -17.56 6.59
N SER A 90 13.78 -16.74 5.60
CA SER A 90 13.48 -17.19 4.24
C SER A 90 13.41 -16.02 3.26
N GLY A 91 13.36 -16.32 1.97
CA GLY A 91 12.83 -15.39 0.98
C GLY A 91 11.34 -15.15 1.15
N LYS A 92 10.86 -14.01 0.68
CA LYS A 92 9.44 -13.69 0.53
C LYS A 92 8.91 -14.47 -0.68
N SER A 93 7.85 -15.24 -0.51
CA SER A 93 7.13 -15.88 -1.61
C SER A 93 6.10 -14.92 -2.21
N GLY A 94 6.17 -14.70 -3.53
CA GLY A 94 5.26 -13.81 -4.26
C GLY A 94 5.67 -12.33 -4.28
N GLY A 95 5.20 -11.60 -5.31
CA GLY A 95 5.65 -10.24 -5.64
C GLY A 95 6.61 -10.21 -6.85
N LYS A 96 6.94 -9.00 -7.34
CA LYS A 96 7.98 -8.82 -8.38
C LYS A 96 9.36 -8.54 -7.77
N GLU A 97 9.41 -7.93 -6.60
CA GLU A 97 10.64 -7.61 -5.87
C GLU A 97 11.03 -8.74 -4.91
N LEU A 98 12.34 -8.97 -4.80
CA LEU A 98 12.89 -9.92 -3.86
C LEU A 98 12.80 -9.33 -2.44
N GLY A 99 12.05 -10.00 -1.57
CA GLY A 99 11.98 -9.68 -0.14
C GLY A 99 12.50 -10.83 0.71
N PHE A 100 12.74 -10.56 1.98
CA PHE A 100 13.22 -11.52 2.97
C PHE A 100 12.32 -11.48 4.20
N ILE A 101 11.98 -12.65 4.74
CA ILE A 101 11.35 -12.76 6.06
C ILE A 101 12.49 -12.83 7.07
N ALA A 102 12.49 -11.90 8.03
CA ALA A 102 13.55 -11.76 9.01
C ALA A 102 12.99 -11.60 10.43
N GLN A 103 13.87 -11.76 11.41
CA GLN A 103 13.57 -11.60 12.83
C GLN A 103 14.73 -10.85 13.50
N ASP A 104 14.42 -9.87 14.35
CA ASP A 104 15.44 -9.12 15.09
C ASP A 104 15.88 -9.87 16.38
N ALA A 105 16.84 -9.31 17.11
CA ALA A 105 17.37 -9.92 18.34
C ALA A 105 16.35 -10.07 19.47
N ARG A 106 15.21 -9.36 19.40
CA ARG A 106 14.11 -9.46 20.39
C ARG A 106 13.10 -10.53 20.00
N GLY A 107 13.21 -11.05 18.79
CA GLY A 107 12.27 -12.01 18.24
C GLY A 107 11.13 -11.37 17.43
N GLU A 108 11.16 -10.07 17.16
CA GLU A 108 10.15 -9.39 16.36
C GLU A 108 10.34 -9.71 14.87
N LYS A 109 9.25 -10.11 14.21
CA LYS A 109 9.27 -10.53 12.79
C LYS A 109 8.95 -9.37 11.86
N PHE A 110 9.65 -9.31 10.73
CA PHE A 110 9.43 -8.30 9.71
C PHE A 110 9.77 -8.84 8.31
N VAL A 111 9.23 -8.18 7.30
CA VAL A 111 9.63 -8.36 5.91
C VAL A 111 10.65 -7.28 5.56
N LEU A 112 11.86 -7.67 5.18
CA LEU A 112 12.88 -6.78 4.64
C LEU A 112 12.75 -6.74 3.11
N LYS A 113 12.65 -5.55 2.53
CA LYS A 113 12.74 -5.31 1.08
C LYS A 113 13.83 -4.28 0.81
N LEU A 114 14.30 -4.25 -0.44
CA LEU A 114 15.33 -3.33 -0.91
C LEU A 114 14.79 -2.58 -2.13
N ASP A 115 15.27 -1.37 -2.35
CA ASP A 115 15.01 -0.66 -3.60
C ASP A 115 15.64 -1.41 -4.78
N SER A 116 15.06 -1.26 -5.97
CA SER A 116 15.82 -1.51 -7.19
C SER A 116 17.15 -0.73 -7.20
N ILE A 117 18.26 -1.39 -7.55
CA ILE A 117 19.59 -0.76 -7.69
C ILE A 117 19.54 0.44 -8.67
N ARG A 118 18.64 0.39 -9.67
CA ARG A 118 18.46 1.47 -10.65
C ARG A 118 17.72 2.68 -10.10
N ASN A 119 16.87 2.49 -9.09
CA ASN A 119 15.98 3.49 -8.52
C ASN A 119 16.17 3.58 -6.99
N PRO A 120 17.37 3.94 -6.51
CA PRO A 120 17.64 3.97 -5.08
C PRO A 120 16.76 4.99 -4.37
N GLU A 121 16.30 4.63 -3.17
CA GLU A 121 15.45 5.42 -2.27
C GLU A 121 14.01 5.62 -2.75
N VAL A 122 13.62 5.13 -3.92
CA VAL A 122 12.27 5.39 -4.48
C VAL A 122 11.21 4.52 -3.80
N GLU A 123 11.34 3.20 -3.85
CA GLU A 123 10.34 2.24 -3.35
C GLU A 123 10.31 2.25 -1.81
N THR A 124 11.47 2.27 -1.18
CA THR A 124 11.61 2.31 0.28
C THR A 124 11.06 3.62 0.87
N ALA A 125 11.27 4.78 0.22
CA ALA A 125 10.66 6.02 0.68
C ALA A 125 9.14 6.00 0.46
N ALA A 126 8.69 5.54 -0.70
CA ALA A 126 7.26 5.43 -1.00
C ALA A 126 6.51 4.57 0.04
N ASP A 127 7.05 3.39 0.40
CA ASP A 127 6.44 2.48 1.37
C ASP A 127 6.27 3.19 2.74
N ALA A 128 7.34 3.78 3.26
CA ALA A 128 7.34 4.45 4.56
C ALA A 128 6.43 5.70 4.59
N ILE A 129 6.45 6.52 3.55
CA ILE A 129 5.67 7.76 3.48
C ILE A 129 4.18 7.44 3.36
N VAL A 130 3.81 6.53 2.45
CA VAL A 130 2.41 6.23 2.15
C VAL A 130 1.73 5.49 3.30
N ALA A 131 2.42 4.54 3.94
CA ALA A 131 1.89 3.88 5.14
C ALA A 131 1.48 4.90 6.22
N ARG A 132 2.31 5.92 6.45
CA ARG A 132 2.05 7.00 7.44
C ARG A 132 0.92 7.90 7.02
N LEU A 133 0.84 8.29 5.74
CA LEU A 133 -0.22 9.16 5.25
C LEU A 133 -1.59 8.46 5.29
N LEU A 134 -1.67 7.19 4.90
CA LEU A 134 -2.90 6.40 4.98
C LEU A 134 -3.31 6.13 6.43
N TRP A 135 -2.33 5.86 7.31
CA TRP A 135 -2.56 5.74 8.74
C TRP A 135 -3.10 7.06 9.32
N ALA A 136 -2.44 8.18 9.05
CA ALA A 136 -2.88 9.49 9.51
C ALA A 136 -4.29 9.85 8.99
N ALA A 137 -4.60 9.45 7.76
CA ALA A 137 -5.92 9.64 7.14
C ALA A 137 -7.02 8.74 7.72
N GLY A 138 -6.66 7.68 8.45
CA GLY A 138 -7.59 6.89 9.26
C GLY A 138 -7.65 5.40 8.95
N TRP A 139 -7.04 4.93 7.86
CA TRP A 139 -6.95 3.49 7.57
C TRP A 139 -5.92 2.81 8.47
N ASN A 140 -6.05 1.51 8.70
CA ASN A 140 -4.95 0.76 9.32
C ASN A 140 -3.93 0.42 8.23
N ALA A 141 -2.66 0.66 8.51
CA ALA A 141 -1.54 0.35 7.62
C ALA A 141 -0.49 -0.44 8.39
N ALA A 142 0.33 -1.21 7.68
CA ALA A 142 1.54 -1.81 8.25
C ALA A 142 2.50 -0.73 8.78
N SER A 143 3.36 -1.11 9.72
CA SER A 143 4.42 -0.24 10.21
C SER A 143 5.68 -0.45 9.37
N ASP A 144 5.86 0.44 8.42
CA ASP A 144 6.97 0.38 7.46
C ASP A 144 8.04 1.40 7.85
N HIS A 145 9.29 0.97 7.95
CA HIS A 145 10.41 1.83 8.37
C HIS A 145 11.57 1.73 7.40
N VAL A 146 12.08 2.88 6.97
CA VAL A 146 13.38 2.92 6.27
C VAL A 146 14.47 2.66 7.30
N VAL A 147 15.33 1.69 7.00
CA VAL A 147 16.39 1.20 7.87
C VAL A 147 17.73 1.16 7.16
N TYR A 148 18.82 1.17 7.93
CA TYR A 148 20.18 1.01 7.46
C TYR A 148 20.88 -0.10 8.27
N PHE A 149 21.50 -1.04 7.59
CA PHE A 149 22.17 -2.19 8.23
C PHE A 149 23.44 -2.56 7.47
N ARG A 150 24.41 -3.18 8.15
CA ARG A 150 25.60 -3.76 7.52
C ARG A 150 25.35 -5.22 7.20
N LEU A 151 26.09 -5.77 6.23
CA LEU A 151 26.02 -7.20 5.93
C LEU A 151 26.35 -8.07 7.15
N ALA A 152 27.30 -7.62 7.98
CA ALA A 152 27.68 -8.28 9.23
C ALA A 152 26.56 -8.28 10.29
N ASP A 153 25.52 -7.46 10.12
CA ASP A 153 24.34 -7.46 10.98
C ASP A 153 23.33 -8.54 10.59
N LEU A 154 23.50 -9.19 9.42
CA LEU A 154 22.62 -10.24 8.92
C LEU A 154 23.20 -11.63 9.22
N VAL A 155 22.32 -12.52 9.66
CA VAL A 155 22.65 -13.94 9.89
C VAL A 155 21.62 -14.80 9.16
N ALA A 156 22.07 -15.69 8.27
CA ALA A 156 21.20 -16.69 7.67
C ALA A 156 20.77 -17.75 8.70
N ALA A 157 19.48 -18.08 8.77
CA ALA A 157 19.03 -19.22 9.55
C ALA A 157 19.51 -20.54 8.90
N PRO A 158 19.83 -21.59 9.68
CA PRO A 158 20.42 -22.83 9.14
C PRO A 158 19.58 -23.53 8.05
N ASP A 159 18.26 -23.37 8.11
CA ASP A 159 17.28 -23.97 7.20
C ASP A 159 16.63 -22.94 6.26
N ALA A 160 17.18 -21.73 6.18
CA ALA A 160 16.62 -20.67 5.36
C ALA A 160 16.66 -21.02 3.87
N LYS A 161 15.56 -20.74 3.19
CA LYS A 161 15.40 -20.98 1.75
C LYS A 161 14.82 -19.76 1.04
N ILE A 162 15.14 -19.64 -0.24
CA ILE A 162 14.61 -18.59 -1.12
C ILE A 162 14.18 -19.20 -2.45
N ASP A 163 13.04 -18.74 -2.98
CA ASP A 163 12.67 -19.02 -4.36
C ASP A 163 13.34 -17.99 -5.27
N ALA A 164 14.32 -18.44 -6.04
CA ALA A 164 15.00 -17.63 -7.05
C ALA A 164 14.56 -18.08 -8.45
N ALA A 165 13.59 -17.35 -9.02
CA ALA A 165 13.03 -17.59 -10.35
C ALA A 165 12.37 -18.97 -10.54
N GLY A 166 11.54 -19.38 -9.57
CA GLY A 166 10.80 -20.64 -9.60
C GLY A 166 11.64 -21.86 -9.16
N ARG A 167 12.82 -21.62 -8.59
CA ARG A 167 13.73 -22.66 -8.09
C ARG A 167 14.12 -22.34 -6.66
N GLU A 168 13.81 -23.28 -5.77
CA GLU A 168 14.21 -23.21 -4.37
C GLU A 168 15.74 -23.33 -4.27
N ARG A 169 16.36 -22.37 -3.57
CA ARG A 169 17.79 -22.35 -3.24
C ARG A 169 17.96 -22.18 -1.74
N THR A 170 19.04 -22.73 -1.21
CA THR A 170 19.50 -22.42 0.15
C THR A 170 19.83 -20.93 0.26
N LEU A 171 19.39 -20.32 1.35
CA LEU A 171 19.67 -18.94 1.70
C LEU A 171 20.70 -18.94 2.84
N ASP A 172 21.98 -19.09 2.49
CA ASP A 172 23.10 -19.10 3.45
C ASP A 172 23.80 -17.74 3.52
N GLN A 173 24.84 -17.63 4.37
CA GLN A 173 25.56 -16.38 4.54
C GLN A 173 26.26 -15.92 3.24
N ALA A 174 26.79 -16.86 2.45
CA ALA A 174 27.43 -16.54 1.18
C ALA A 174 26.43 -15.91 0.19
N TYR A 175 25.20 -16.43 0.14
CA TYR A 175 24.12 -15.81 -0.64
C TYR A 175 23.81 -14.39 -0.16
N LEU A 176 23.70 -14.18 1.16
CA LEU A 176 23.44 -12.84 1.70
C LEU A 176 24.58 -11.88 1.35
N ASP A 177 25.83 -12.28 1.52
CA ASP A 177 26.99 -11.46 1.23
C ASP A 177 27.09 -11.12 -0.26
N GLU A 178 26.85 -12.09 -1.15
CA GLU A 178 26.80 -11.89 -2.60
C GLU A 178 25.66 -10.93 -2.97
N HIS A 179 24.44 -11.22 -2.52
CA HIS A 179 23.25 -10.47 -2.91
C HIS A 179 23.27 -9.03 -2.37
N PHE A 180 23.35 -8.87 -1.05
CA PHE A 180 23.38 -7.55 -0.41
C PHE A 180 24.68 -6.80 -0.72
N GLY A 181 25.75 -7.51 -1.07
CA GLY A 181 27.03 -6.95 -1.51
C GLY A 181 26.90 -6.07 -2.75
N THR A 182 25.94 -6.34 -3.64
CA THR A 182 25.70 -5.56 -4.87
C THR A 182 24.98 -4.23 -4.64
N TYR A 183 24.35 -4.03 -3.49
CA TYR A 183 23.56 -2.82 -3.23
C TYR A 183 24.45 -1.63 -2.87
N PRO A 184 24.03 -0.40 -3.22
CA PRO A 184 24.69 0.82 -2.79
C PRO A 184 24.83 0.88 -1.26
N LYS A 185 26.00 1.34 -0.80
CA LYS A 185 26.32 1.52 0.61
C LYS A 185 26.54 3.00 0.89
N ASP A 186 26.14 3.44 2.08
CA ASP A 186 26.51 4.77 2.56
C ASP A 186 27.98 4.83 3.02
N ASN A 187 28.42 6.00 3.49
CA ASN A 187 29.78 6.23 3.97
C ASN A 187 30.16 5.38 5.20
N GLU A 188 29.20 4.77 5.87
CA GLU A 188 29.40 3.88 7.03
C GLU A 188 29.33 2.39 6.64
N GLY A 189 29.23 2.09 5.33
CA GLY A 189 29.14 0.74 4.80
C GLY A 189 27.75 0.10 4.96
N ARG A 190 26.71 0.90 5.24
CA ARG A 190 25.35 0.38 5.46
C ARG A 190 24.53 0.37 4.18
N VAL A 191 23.73 -0.67 4.02
CA VAL A 191 22.72 -0.83 2.97
C VAL A 191 21.39 -0.26 3.46
N ARG A 192 20.71 0.49 2.60
CA ARG A 192 19.35 0.97 2.84
C ARG A 192 18.34 -0.12 2.52
N GLY A 193 17.34 -0.30 3.38
CA GLY A 193 16.17 -1.13 3.10
C GLY A 193 14.90 -0.54 3.68
N ILE A 194 13.78 -1.23 3.44
CA ILE A 194 12.52 -1.02 4.15
C ILE A 194 12.18 -2.29 4.92
N VAL A 195 11.78 -2.13 6.18
CA VAL A 195 11.20 -3.20 6.98
C VAL A 195 9.72 -2.95 7.16
N SER A 196 8.92 -3.96 6.83
CA SER A 196 7.48 -3.99 7.11
C SER A 196 7.24 -4.94 8.29
N MET A 197 6.86 -4.38 9.44
CA MET A 197 6.64 -5.17 10.66
C MET A 197 5.46 -6.13 10.48
N TYR A 198 5.56 -7.34 11.01
CA TYR A 198 4.43 -8.27 10.98
C TYR A 198 3.25 -7.69 11.77
N ILE A 199 2.08 -7.76 11.15
CA ILE A 199 0.82 -7.37 11.79
C ILE A 199 0.56 -8.31 12.97
N LYS A 200 0.17 -7.73 14.11
CA LYS A 200 -0.16 -8.50 15.32
C LYS A 200 -1.37 -9.41 15.09
N GLY A 201 -1.43 -10.51 15.85
CA GLY A 201 -2.46 -11.54 15.73
C GLY A 201 -2.14 -12.55 14.64
N VAL A 202 -3.18 -13.23 14.15
CA VAL A 202 -3.08 -14.29 13.15
C VAL A 202 -3.53 -13.76 11.79
N PRO A 203 -2.62 -13.57 10.81
CA PRO A 203 -3.01 -13.15 9.46
C PRO A 203 -3.82 -14.24 8.75
N VAL A 204 -5.01 -13.89 8.25
CA VAL A 204 -5.95 -14.81 7.60
C VAL A 204 -6.19 -14.49 6.11
N GLY A 205 -5.22 -13.81 5.49
CA GLY A 205 -5.25 -13.40 4.08
C GLY A 205 -5.90 -12.02 3.88
N GLY A 206 -5.95 -11.55 2.64
CA GLY A 206 -6.54 -10.24 2.33
C GLY A 206 -8.07 -10.22 2.38
N ALA A 207 -8.61 -9.01 2.29
CA ALA A 207 -10.04 -8.75 2.20
C ALA A 207 -10.60 -9.18 0.83
N PRO A 208 -11.81 -9.77 0.76
CA PRO A 208 -12.48 -10.05 -0.50
C PRO A 208 -12.72 -8.80 -1.35
N ARG A 209 -12.52 -8.87 -2.67
CA ARG A 209 -12.86 -7.77 -3.60
C ARG A 209 -14.32 -7.32 -3.57
N THR A 210 -15.23 -8.26 -3.26
CA THR A 210 -16.68 -8.08 -3.36
C THR A 210 -17.38 -8.93 -2.31
N GLY A 211 -18.60 -8.55 -1.95
CA GLY A 211 -19.40 -9.22 -0.93
C GLY A 211 -18.79 -9.02 0.44
N VAL A 212 -19.06 -9.95 1.34
CA VAL A 212 -18.51 -9.99 2.69
C VAL A 212 -17.65 -11.23 2.87
N ARG A 213 -16.84 -11.22 3.92
CA ARG A 213 -16.14 -12.38 4.45
C ARG A 213 -17.14 -13.26 5.20
N GLY A 214 -17.59 -14.33 4.55
CA GLY A 214 -18.68 -15.18 5.07
C GLY A 214 -18.36 -15.95 6.36
N ASP A 215 -17.09 -16.05 6.76
CA ASP A 215 -16.64 -16.66 8.01
C ASP A 215 -16.31 -15.63 9.11
N ASP A 216 -16.67 -14.35 8.92
CA ASP A 216 -16.61 -13.30 9.94
C ASP A 216 -18.01 -12.70 10.17
N PRO A 217 -18.65 -12.93 11.34
CA PRO A 217 -19.97 -12.39 11.64
C PRO A 217 -20.00 -10.85 11.80
N ASN A 218 -18.83 -10.22 11.98
CA ASN A 218 -18.72 -8.76 12.04
C ASN A 218 -18.68 -8.11 10.66
N ASP A 219 -18.32 -8.85 9.61
CA ASP A 219 -18.29 -8.31 8.25
C ASP A 219 -19.68 -8.33 7.61
N ARG A 220 -20.39 -7.22 7.77
CA ARG A 220 -21.81 -7.09 7.41
C ARG A 220 -22.06 -6.21 6.20
N ILE A 221 -21.02 -5.54 5.69
CA ILE A 221 -21.15 -4.56 4.63
C ILE A 221 -20.36 -5.06 3.43
N PRO A 222 -21.03 -5.33 2.29
CA PRO A 222 -20.31 -5.73 1.08
C PRO A 222 -19.18 -4.76 0.77
N HIS A 223 -17.95 -5.26 0.59
CA HIS A 223 -16.74 -4.45 0.45
C HIS A 223 -16.85 -3.42 -0.68
N GLU A 224 -17.46 -3.79 -1.80
CA GLU A 224 -17.73 -2.89 -2.93
C GLU A 224 -18.72 -1.77 -2.60
N ARG A 225 -19.38 -1.83 -1.45
CA ARG A 225 -20.33 -0.83 -0.94
C ARG A 225 -19.82 -0.08 0.29
N ARG A 226 -18.61 -0.34 0.80
CA ARG A 226 -18.09 0.34 1.99
C ARG A 226 -17.54 1.72 1.65
N ARG A 227 -18.03 2.79 2.30
CA ARG A 227 -17.54 4.16 2.10
C ARG A 227 -16.03 4.27 2.40
N ASP A 228 -15.54 3.58 3.42
CA ASP A 228 -14.11 3.54 3.77
C ASP A 228 -13.22 2.92 2.68
N LEU A 229 -13.67 1.85 1.99
CA LEU A 229 -12.91 1.26 0.88
C LEU A 229 -13.08 2.04 -0.43
N ARG A 230 -14.27 2.60 -0.68
CA ARG A 230 -14.52 3.42 -1.88
C ARG A 230 -13.71 4.72 -1.84
N GLY A 231 -13.61 5.34 -0.66
CA GLY A 231 -12.86 6.58 -0.48
C GLY A 231 -11.35 6.46 -0.73
N LEU A 232 -10.78 5.25 -0.65
CA LEU A 232 -9.38 5.00 -1.03
C LEU A 232 -9.08 5.40 -2.47
N ALA A 233 -10.07 5.46 -3.36
CA ALA A 233 -9.88 5.94 -4.73
C ALA A 233 -9.28 7.36 -4.77
N VAL A 234 -9.68 8.23 -3.84
CA VAL A 234 -9.14 9.60 -3.77
C VAL A 234 -7.69 9.60 -3.26
N LEU A 235 -7.42 8.85 -2.20
CA LEU A 235 -6.09 8.82 -1.58
C LEU A 235 -5.08 8.12 -2.49
N PHE A 236 -5.45 7.03 -3.15
CA PHE A 236 -4.58 6.34 -4.10
C PHE A 236 -4.36 7.13 -5.37
N ALA A 237 -5.34 7.89 -5.84
CA ALA A 237 -5.12 8.87 -6.89
C ALA A 237 -4.14 9.96 -6.43
N TRP A 238 -4.34 10.54 -5.24
CA TRP A 238 -3.44 11.55 -4.68
C TRP A 238 -2.00 11.04 -4.54
N LEU A 239 -1.81 9.79 -4.15
CA LEU A 239 -0.51 9.17 -3.89
C LEU A 239 0.08 8.44 -5.09
N SER A 240 -0.60 8.38 -6.24
CA SER A 240 -0.17 7.61 -7.42
C SER A 240 0.09 6.13 -7.07
N HIS A 241 -0.84 5.51 -6.34
CA HIS A 241 -0.71 4.12 -5.90
C HIS A 241 -1.53 3.17 -6.78
N ALA A 242 -0.95 2.76 -7.91
CA ALA A 242 -1.64 1.94 -8.92
C ALA A 242 -1.89 0.49 -8.49
N ASP A 243 -1.00 -0.09 -7.68
CA ASP A 243 -0.91 -1.54 -7.47
C ASP A 243 -1.83 -2.05 -6.35
N PHE A 244 -3.09 -1.59 -6.31
CA PHE A 244 -4.03 -2.02 -5.27
C PHE A 244 -4.86 -3.26 -5.69
N LYS A 245 -4.69 -4.35 -4.94
CA LYS A 245 -5.32 -5.67 -5.15
C LYS A 245 -5.54 -6.40 -3.81
N GLU A 246 -6.20 -7.56 -3.81
CA GLU A 246 -6.56 -8.28 -2.55
C GLU A 246 -5.34 -8.56 -1.67
N ASP A 247 -4.18 -8.90 -2.25
CA ASP A 247 -2.93 -9.18 -1.53
C ASP A 247 -2.21 -7.92 -1.02
N ASN A 248 -2.70 -6.71 -1.35
CA ASN A 248 -2.31 -5.46 -0.69
C ASN A 248 -3.18 -5.12 0.53
N THR A 249 -4.03 -6.07 0.94
CA THR A 249 -4.77 -6.01 2.20
C THR A 249 -4.45 -7.25 3.03
N VAL A 250 -4.50 -7.11 4.36
CA VAL A 250 -4.36 -8.23 5.29
C VAL A 250 -5.40 -8.09 6.39
N ASP A 251 -6.22 -9.12 6.53
CA ASP A 251 -7.06 -9.34 7.68
C ASP A 251 -6.25 -10.09 8.74
N ALA A 252 -6.26 -9.58 9.97
CA ALA A 252 -5.60 -10.22 11.10
C ALA A 252 -6.61 -10.45 12.22
N TRP A 253 -6.75 -11.71 12.64
CA TRP A 253 -7.54 -12.11 13.80
C TRP A 253 -6.76 -11.77 15.06
N GLN A 254 -7.29 -10.85 15.86
CA GLN A 254 -6.61 -10.23 17.00
C GLN A 254 -7.47 -10.25 18.24
N GLU A 255 -6.81 -10.38 19.39
CA GLU A 255 -7.39 -10.16 20.71
C GLU A 255 -7.73 -8.68 20.91
N ASP A 256 -8.87 -8.38 21.55
CA ASP A 256 -9.21 -7.03 21.98
C ASP A 256 -8.28 -6.60 23.11
N LEU A 257 -7.68 -5.42 22.97
CA LEU A 257 -6.73 -4.88 23.94
C LEU A 257 -7.33 -4.67 25.35
N SER A 258 -8.64 -4.44 25.43
CA SER A 258 -9.36 -4.23 26.69
C SER A 258 -9.98 -5.51 27.26
N ASN A 259 -10.13 -6.56 26.45
CA ASN A 259 -10.66 -7.85 26.86
C ASN A 259 -10.07 -9.01 26.03
N PRO A 260 -9.02 -9.70 26.54
CA PRO A 260 -8.38 -10.81 25.82
C PRO A 260 -9.29 -12.02 25.53
N GLN A 261 -10.51 -12.07 26.07
CA GLN A 261 -11.50 -13.11 25.72
C GLN A 261 -12.23 -12.80 24.41
N ILE A 262 -12.15 -11.56 23.91
CA ILE A 262 -12.79 -11.14 22.68
C ILE A 262 -11.74 -11.11 21.58
N HIS A 263 -12.06 -11.73 20.46
CA HIS A 263 -11.23 -11.72 19.26
C HIS A 263 -12.04 -11.21 18.07
N TYR A 264 -11.43 -10.46 17.17
CA TYR A 264 -12.08 -10.01 15.95
C TYR A 264 -11.05 -9.72 14.86
N LEU A 265 -11.52 -9.46 13.65
CA LEU A 265 -10.65 -9.17 12.51
C LEU A 265 -10.37 -7.68 12.46
N VAL A 266 -9.11 -7.33 12.27
CA VAL A 266 -8.68 -5.98 11.94
C VAL A 266 -8.06 -6.01 10.55
N HIS A 267 -8.41 -5.00 9.76
CA HIS A 267 -8.12 -5.00 8.33
C HIS A 267 -7.09 -3.92 8.03
N TYR A 268 -5.97 -4.32 7.43
CA TYR A 268 -4.82 -3.47 7.16
C TYR A 268 -4.57 -3.34 5.67
N LEU A 269 -4.10 -2.15 5.27
CA LEU A 269 -3.46 -1.90 4.00
C LEU A 269 -1.96 -2.17 4.12
N ILE A 270 -1.37 -2.79 3.10
CA ILE A 270 0.06 -3.10 3.07
C ILE A 270 0.65 -2.87 1.67
N ASP A 271 1.98 -2.80 1.62
CA ASP A 271 2.79 -2.87 0.40
C ASP A 271 2.54 -1.68 -0.54
N PHE A 272 3.13 -0.54 -0.18
CA PHE A 272 2.98 0.76 -0.85
C PHE A 272 4.22 1.19 -1.63
N GLY A 273 5.24 0.31 -1.75
CA GLY A 273 6.49 0.62 -2.46
C GLY A 273 6.31 1.06 -3.91
N TRP A 274 5.16 0.75 -4.52
CA TRP A 274 4.80 1.13 -5.89
C TRP A 274 4.05 2.45 -6.02
N ALA A 275 3.85 3.17 -4.92
CA ALA A 275 3.23 4.49 -4.90
C ALA A 275 4.23 5.62 -5.26
N LEU A 276 3.77 6.88 -5.23
CA LEU A 276 4.57 8.08 -5.49
C LEU A 276 5.37 8.01 -6.80
N GLY A 277 4.78 7.40 -7.82
CA GLY A 277 5.39 7.24 -9.15
C GLY A 277 6.46 6.15 -9.23
N ALA A 278 6.70 5.39 -8.17
CA ALA A 278 7.70 4.32 -8.13
C ALA A 278 7.45 3.24 -9.17
N ALA A 279 6.20 2.79 -9.32
CA ALA A 279 5.82 1.77 -10.31
C ALA A 279 6.22 2.16 -11.74
N ALA A 280 5.84 3.38 -12.16
CA ALA A 280 6.18 3.91 -13.48
C ALA A 280 7.70 4.02 -13.68
N SER A 281 8.46 4.44 -12.66
CA SER A 281 9.92 4.48 -12.69
C SER A 281 10.57 3.09 -12.76
N ALA A 282 10.00 2.10 -12.07
CA ALA A 282 10.54 0.74 -12.04
C ALA A 282 10.33 0.00 -13.37
N THR A 283 9.23 0.27 -14.07
CA THR A 283 8.86 -0.40 -15.32
C THR A 283 9.15 0.41 -16.58
N ASP A 284 9.51 1.69 -16.46
CA ASP A 284 9.56 2.66 -17.57
C ASP A 284 8.24 2.73 -18.37
N ASP A 285 7.12 2.61 -17.65
CA ASP A 285 5.77 2.67 -18.24
C ASP A 285 5.01 3.87 -17.67
N LEU A 286 4.93 4.94 -18.47
CA LEU A 286 4.24 6.17 -18.09
C LEU A 286 2.72 6.00 -18.02
N SER A 287 2.14 4.95 -18.61
CA SER A 287 0.70 4.69 -18.60
C SER A 287 0.17 4.18 -17.26
N ILE A 288 1.06 3.72 -16.36
CA ILE A 288 0.71 3.36 -15.00
C ILE A 288 0.01 4.53 -14.32
N ASP A 289 -1.03 4.24 -13.54
CA ASP A 289 -1.97 5.20 -12.94
C ASP A 289 -2.98 5.85 -13.91
N TYR A 290 -2.91 5.64 -15.22
CA TYR A 290 -3.86 6.18 -16.21
C TYR A 290 -4.55 5.13 -17.07
N ARG A 291 -3.98 3.92 -17.14
CA ARG A 291 -4.48 2.80 -17.94
C ARG A 291 -4.50 1.53 -17.11
N TYR A 292 -5.52 0.68 -17.35
CA TYR A 292 -5.48 -0.69 -16.85
C TYR A 292 -4.44 -1.50 -17.64
N GLY A 293 -3.76 -2.45 -16.98
CA GLY A 293 -2.83 -3.37 -17.66
C GLY A 293 -3.50 -4.15 -18.80
N LEU A 294 -4.82 -4.35 -18.72
CA LEU A 294 -5.68 -4.77 -19.83
C LEU A 294 -6.83 -3.76 -19.99
N ASP A 295 -6.68 -2.82 -20.92
CA ASP A 295 -7.68 -1.77 -21.23
C ASP A 295 -8.16 -1.88 -22.69
N PHE A 296 -9.28 -2.58 -22.91
CA PHE A 296 -9.85 -2.80 -24.24
C PHE A 296 -10.48 -1.55 -24.83
N ALA A 297 -11.03 -0.67 -23.99
CA ALA A 297 -11.57 0.59 -24.44
C ALA A 297 -10.44 1.42 -25.05
N GLU A 298 -9.34 1.61 -24.32
CA GLU A 298 -8.18 2.31 -24.87
C GLU A 298 -7.60 1.60 -26.09
N THR A 299 -7.45 0.26 -26.08
CA THR A 299 -6.98 -0.46 -27.27
C THR A 299 -7.87 -0.22 -28.50
N PHE A 300 -9.19 -0.26 -28.33
CA PHE A 300 -10.13 0.02 -29.41
C PHE A 300 -10.06 1.48 -29.87
N TYR A 301 -9.98 2.44 -28.94
CA TYR A 301 -9.82 3.85 -29.28
C TYR A 301 -8.49 4.12 -30.00
N SER A 302 -7.37 3.54 -29.55
CA SER A 302 -6.08 3.64 -30.24
C SER A 302 -6.16 3.07 -31.66
N LEU A 303 -6.83 1.93 -31.85
CA LEU A 303 -7.07 1.35 -33.18
C LEU A 303 -7.95 2.25 -34.06
N ALA A 304 -9.07 2.74 -33.54
CA ALA A 304 -10.00 3.60 -34.26
C ALA A 304 -9.41 4.97 -34.62
N THR A 305 -8.50 5.47 -33.80
CA THR A 305 -7.76 6.73 -34.03
C THR A 305 -6.44 6.53 -34.76
N LEU A 306 -6.10 5.28 -35.14
CA LEU A 306 -4.82 4.90 -35.76
C LEU A 306 -3.60 5.41 -34.97
N GLY A 307 -3.73 5.56 -33.65
CA GLY A 307 -2.68 6.08 -32.76
C GLY A 307 -2.40 7.58 -32.90
N ILE A 308 -3.27 8.36 -33.58
CA ILE A 308 -3.09 9.81 -33.76
C ILE A 308 -3.37 10.58 -32.46
N ARG A 309 -4.24 10.04 -31.60
CA ARG A 309 -4.58 10.65 -30.32
C ARG A 309 -3.37 10.56 -29.39
N ARG A 310 -2.89 11.71 -28.94
CA ARG A 310 -1.90 11.81 -27.87
C ARG A 310 -2.55 11.49 -26.53
N GLU A 311 -2.00 10.55 -25.80
CA GLU A 311 -2.51 10.19 -24.48
C GLU A 311 -1.96 11.10 -23.38
N ILE A 312 -2.77 11.32 -22.34
CA ILE A 312 -2.46 12.28 -21.24
C ILE A 312 -1.17 11.94 -20.48
N TRP A 313 -0.70 10.70 -20.59
CA TRP A 313 0.48 10.20 -19.90
C TRP A 313 1.77 10.23 -20.73
N GLU A 314 1.71 10.59 -22.02
CA GLU A 314 2.90 10.53 -22.89
C GLU A 314 3.98 11.53 -22.51
N ASP A 315 3.59 12.68 -21.93
CA ASP A 315 4.51 13.77 -21.55
C ASP A 315 4.71 13.93 -20.04
N ARG A 316 4.43 12.87 -19.27
CA ARG A 316 4.52 12.96 -17.81
C ARG A 316 5.90 13.45 -17.38
N PRO A 317 5.97 14.46 -16.50
CA PRO A 317 7.24 14.92 -15.97
C PRO A 317 8.00 13.77 -15.30
N ARG A 318 9.30 13.68 -15.58
CA ARG A 318 10.22 12.74 -14.93
C ARG A 318 11.19 13.54 -14.07
N PRO A 319 10.90 13.76 -12.78
CA PRO A 319 11.80 14.48 -11.89
C PRO A 319 13.19 13.84 -11.89
N LYS A 320 14.24 14.64 -12.11
CA LYS A 320 15.64 14.17 -12.07
C LYS A 320 16.22 14.32 -10.66
N LEU A 321 15.47 13.84 -9.67
CA LEU A 321 15.80 13.92 -8.25
C LEU A 321 15.93 12.50 -7.69
N ARG A 322 16.97 12.27 -6.87
CA ARG A 322 17.21 10.96 -6.27
C ARG A 322 16.06 10.57 -5.33
N GLY A 323 15.58 9.33 -5.40
CA GLY A 323 14.48 8.86 -4.55
C GLY A 323 13.10 9.43 -4.90
N VAL A 324 12.94 10.07 -6.07
CA VAL A 324 11.65 10.55 -6.58
C VAL A 324 11.27 9.77 -7.83
N GLY A 325 10.05 9.19 -7.83
CA GLY A 325 9.50 8.48 -8.99
C GLY A 325 8.92 9.41 -10.07
N VAL A 326 8.18 8.86 -11.04
CA VAL A 326 7.38 9.64 -12.01
C VAL A 326 6.16 10.25 -11.29
N PHE A 327 6.41 11.32 -10.54
CA PHE A 327 5.44 11.93 -9.66
C PHE A 327 5.52 13.45 -9.75
N SER A 328 4.46 14.07 -10.27
CA SER A 328 4.29 15.51 -10.33
C SER A 328 2.85 15.90 -10.01
N ALA A 329 2.64 17.20 -9.81
CA ALA A 329 1.33 17.82 -9.76
C ALA A 329 0.90 18.36 -11.13
N ASP A 330 1.83 18.58 -12.05
CA ASP A 330 1.56 19.20 -13.36
C ASP A 330 0.73 18.29 -14.28
N ASP A 331 0.94 16.98 -14.17
CA ASP A 331 0.20 15.94 -14.90
C ASP A 331 -0.91 15.32 -14.05
N TYR A 332 -1.17 15.81 -12.84
CA TYR A 332 -2.07 15.14 -11.91
C TYR A 332 -3.55 15.38 -12.25
N HIS A 333 -4.19 14.32 -12.75
CA HIS A 333 -5.62 14.30 -13.04
C HIS A 333 -6.35 13.27 -12.14
N PRO A 334 -6.92 13.67 -10.99
CA PRO A 334 -7.52 12.74 -10.03
C PRO A 334 -8.63 11.87 -10.62
N ASP A 335 -9.43 12.40 -11.54
CA ASP A 335 -10.53 11.67 -12.17
C ASP A 335 -10.09 10.72 -13.29
N ALA A 336 -8.87 10.90 -13.82
CA ALA A 336 -8.29 10.00 -14.81
C ALA A 336 -7.49 8.86 -14.18
N TRP A 337 -7.30 8.89 -12.85
CA TRP A 337 -6.53 7.87 -12.15
C TRP A 337 -7.20 6.50 -12.25
N LYS A 338 -6.41 5.47 -12.54
CA LYS A 338 -6.83 4.07 -12.58
C LYS A 338 -5.83 3.18 -11.85
N PRO A 339 -6.28 2.21 -11.02
CA PRO A 339 -5.39 1.16 -10.54
C PRO A 339 -4.90 0.31 -11.71
N THR A 340 -3.75 -0.37 -11.58
CA THR A 340 -3.20 -1.24 -12.62
C THR A 340 -4.20 -2.31 -13.06
N MET A 341 -5.02 -2.83 -12.14
CA MET A 341 -6.07 -3.80 -12.45
C MET A 341 -7.43 -3.34 -11.93
N PRO A 342 -8.51 -3.41 -12.75
CA PRO A 342 -9.87 -3.07 -12.34
C PRO A 342 -10.47 -4.20 -11.51
N SER A 343 -9.93 -4.36 -10.31
CA SER A 343 -10.09 -5.60 -9.54
C SER A 343 -10.67 -5.34 -8.15
N MET A 344 -10.25 -4.30 -7.45
CA MET A 344 -10.91 -3.87 -6.21
C MET A 344 -12.19 -3.10 -6.53
N PHE A 345 -13.35 -3.75 -6.38
CA PHE A 345 -14.64 -3.22 -6.84
C PHE A 345 -15.10 -1.98 -6.07
N ALA A 346 -14.63 -1.78 -4.83
CA ALA A 346 -14.87 -0.55 -4.09
C ALA A 346 -14.33 0.67 -4.86
N ILE A 347 -13.10 0.59 -5.38
CA ILE A 347 -12.51 1.69 -6.17
C ILE A 347 -13.34 1.99 -7.41
N LEU A 348 -13.79 0.94 -8.11
CA LEU A 348 -14.62 1.06 -9.32
C LEU A 348 -16.07 1.48 -9.07
N GLN A 349 -16.49 1.56 -7.81
CA GLN A 349 -17.85 1.98 -7.42
C GLN A 349 -17.85 3.29 -6.62
N ALA A 350 -16.67 3.91 -6.44
CA ALA A 350 -16.57 5.19 -5.76
C ALA A 350 -17.35 6.26 -6.53
N ASP A 351 -18.39 6.78 -5.89
CA ASP A 351 -19.20 7.86 -6.42
C ASP A 351 -18.75 9.24 -5.89
N ARG A 352 -19.38 10.30 -6.37
CA ARG A 352 -19.01 11.68 -5.99
C ARG A 352 -19.07 11.96 -4.49
N PHE A 353 -19.92 11.25 -3.73
CA PHE A 353 -20.03 11.47 -2.29
C PHE A 353 -18.95 10.69 -1.54
N ASP A 354 -18.61 9.49 -2.03
CA ASP A 354 -17.43 8.76 -1.56
C ASP A 354 -16.17 9.62 -1.72
N LYS A 355 -16.03 10.24 -2.90
CA LYS A 355 -14.94 11.15 -3.23
C LYS A 355 -14.95 12.42 -2.37
N LEU A 356 -16.11 13.04 -2.15
CA LEU A 356 -16.25 14.23 -1.30
C LEU A 356 -15.83 13.93 0.15
N TRP A 357 -16.29 12.81 0.71
CA TRP A 357 -15.92 12.39 2.06
C TRP A 357 -14.41 12.17 2.21
N ALA A 358 -13.81 11.42 1.28
CA ALA A 358 -12.37 11.16 1.32
C ALA A 358 -11.54 12.44 1.09
N SER A 359 -12.00 13.35 0.22
CA SER A 359 -11.34 14.64 -0.01
C SER A 359 -11.34 15.50 1.26
N LYS A 360 -12.42 15.49 2.05
CA LYS A 360 -12.46 16.16 3.36
C LYS A 360 -11.43 15.59 4.34
N ILE A 361 -11.17 14.28 4.31
CA ILE A 361 -10.12 13.65 5.12
C ILE A 361 -8.76 14.12 4.64
N LEU A 362 -8.51 14.05 3.33
CA LEU A 362 -7.26 14.49 2.72
C LEU A 362 -6.97 15.96 3.06
N MET A 363 -7.97 16.84 3.06
CA MET A 363 -7.81 18.26 3.39
C MET A 363 -7.49 18.53 4.87
N LYS A 364 -7.69 17.56 5.76
CA LYS A 364 -7.32 17.69 7.18
C LYS A 364 -5.82 17.47 7.41
N LEU A 365 -5.12 16.84 6.47
CA LEU A 365 -3.67 16.66 6.56
C LEU A 365 -2.99 18.00 6.35
N THR A 366 -2.29 18.47 7.38
CA THR A 366 -1.52 19.71 7.36
C THR A 366 -0.21 19.55 6.60
N ARG A 367 0.39 20.67 6.19
CA ARG A 367 1.73 20.68 5.59
C ARG A 367 2.76 20.05 6.50
N GLU A 368 2.70 20.33 7.79
CA GLU A 368 3.64 19.85 8.79
C GLU A 368 3.53 18.34 8.98
N GLN A 369 2.31 17.79 8.95
CA GLN A 369 2.08 16.35 8.97
C GLN A 369 2.57 15.66 7.68
N ILE A 370 2.30 16.25 6.51
CA ILE A 370 2.80 15.72 5.23
C ILE A 370 4.34 15.75 5.21
N ALA A 371 4.96 16.84 5.66
CA ALA A 371 6.41 16.95 5.78
C ALA A 371 6.98 15.92 6.75
N ALA A 372 6.31 15.67 7.88
CA ALA A 372 6.72 14.65 8.84
C ALA A 372 6.63 13.22 8.28
N ALA A 373 5.63 12.92 7.44
CA ALA A 373 5.58 11.65 6.72
C ALA A 373 6.73 11.52 5.72
N VAL A 374 7.01 12.57 4.93
CA VAL A 374 8.12 12.60 3.95
C VAL A 374 9.48 12.45 4.64
N ASP A 375 9.68 13.10 5.78
CA ASP A 375 10.89 13.00 6.61
C ASP A 375 11.17 11.55 7.05
N ALA A 376 10.12 10.79 7.39
CA ALA A 376 10.26 9.36 7.71
C ALA A 376 10.68 8.50 6.51
N GLY A 377 10.57 9.01 5.28
CA GLY A 377 11.15 8.41 4.08
C GLY A 377 12.68 8.49 4.02
N ARG A 378 13.33 9.27 4.91
CA ARG A 378 14.80 9.39 5.07
C ARG A 378 15.53 9.59 3.74
N LEU A 379 15.00 10.43 2.87
CA LEU A 379 15.65 10.76 1.59
C LEU A 379 16.99 11.44 1.84
N THR A 380 18.03 11.01 1.15
CA THR A 380 19.38 11.55 1.34
C THR A 380 19.57 12.92 0.69
N ASP A 381 18.81 13.21 -0.38
CA ASP A 381 18.77 14.52 -1.03
C ASP A 381 17.66 15.40 -0.42
N PRO A 382 18.00 16.51 0.27
CA PRO A 382 17.01 17.43 0.81
C PRO A 382 16.12 18.09 -0.27
N ALA A 383 16.59 18.20 -1.51
CA ALA A 383 15.78 18.71 -2.61
C ALA A 383 14.64 17.75 -2.97
N SER A 384 14.88 16.44 -2.92
CA SER A 384 13.86 15.40 -3.11
C SER A 384 12.77 15.47 -2.05
N ALA A 385 13.15 15.60 -0.78
CA ALA A 385 12.19 15.72 0.31
C ALA A 385 11.31 16.97 0.16
N ARG A 386 11.92 18.13 -0.13
CA ARG A 386 11.16 19.37 -0.40
C ARG A 386 10.23 19.21 -1.60
N PHE A 387 10.70 18.61 -2.69
CA PHE A 387 9.91 18.38 -3.89
C PHE A 387 8.68 17.50 -3.61
N LEU A 388 8.85 16.39 -2.88
CA LEU A 388 7.72 15.51 -2.54
C LEU A 388 6.69 16.24 -1.67
N VAL A 389 7.12 17.03 -0.68
CA VAL A 389 6.19 17.81 0.16
C VAL A 389 5.39 18.80 -0.69
N GLU A 390 6.06 19.60 -1.54
CA GLU A 390 5.35 20.58 -2.38
C GLU A 390 4.42 19.89 -3.39
N THR A 391 4.85 18.79 -3.99
CA THR A 391 4.02 18.02 -4.94
C THR A 391 2.80 17.41 -4.25
N LEU A 392 2.95 16.82 -3.07
CA LEU A 392 1.82 16.28 -2.30
C LEU A 392 0.82 17.37 -1.91
N ILE A 393 1.29 18.55 -1.51
CA ILE A 393 0.44 19.71 -1.20
C ILE A 393 -0.26 20.26 -2.46
N ALA A 394 0.45 20.34 -3.58
CA ALA A 394 -0.13 20.78 -4.84
C ALA A 394 -1.21 19.81 -5.32
N ARG A 395 -0.94 18.49 -5.30
CA ARG A 395 -1.93 17.45 -5.61
C ARG A 395 -3.12 17.51 -4.66
N GLN A 396 -2.89 17.68 -3.35
CA GLN A 396 -3.96 17.87 -2.35
C GLN A 396 -4.89 19.03 -2.76
N ARG A 397 -4.33 20.18 -3.14
CA ARG A 397 -5.10 21.35 -3.60
C ARG A 397 -5.85 21.11 -4.90
N ILE A 398 -5.29 20.32 -5.82
CA ILE A 398 -5.97 19.92 -7.06
C ILE A 398 -7.17 19.03 -6.75
N THR A 399 -7.01 18.04 -5.86
CA THR A 399 -8.10 17.14 -5.43
C THR A 399 -9.25 17.89 -4.75
N ALA A 400 -8.98 19.05 -4.15
CA ALA A 400 -9.98 19.86 -3.45
C ALA A 400 -10.89 20.69 -4.37
N ARG A 401 -10.50 20.86 -5.63
CA ARG A 401 -11.25 21.61 -6.65
C ARG A 401 -12.25 20.70 -7.35
#